data_AF-A0A6G3MM19-F1
#
_entry.id   AF-A0A6G3MM19-F1
#
_cell.length_a   1.000
_cell.length_b   1.000
_cell.length_c   1.000
_cell.angle_alpha   90.00
_cell.angle_beta   90.00
_cell.angle_gamma   90.00
#
_symmetry.space_group_name_H-M   'P 1'
#
loop_
_entity.id
_entity.type
_entity.pdbx_description
1 polymer ?
#
loop_
_entity_poly.entity_id
_entity_poly.type
_entity_poly.pdbx_seq_one_letter_code
_entity_poly.pdbx_strand_id
1 'polypeptide(L)'
;PEISENTQVNQGACSSKCRFIIPFFIFGFIAIILHFIIYTPEITYTIEASGKDSSLSYLSFQQTVLRLSYISGSLLIGGLTDLSCLIYSSSQGCNSSSNCINYNLRDLSYAIAIPSVVCKVAATFFLYLAAIFTKEPTKES
;
A
#
# COMPACT_ATOMS: atom_id res chain seq x y z
N PRO A 1 -27.11 -28.88 -3.55
CA PRO A 1 -26.04 -29.79 -4.05
C PRO A 1 -25.91 -30.99 -3.11
N GLU A 2 -26.40 -32.14 -3.55
CA GLU A 2 -26.29 -33.42 -2.84
C GLU A 2 -24.80 -33.80 -2.73
N ILE A 3 -24.32 -34.01 -1.51
CA ILE A 3 -22.92 -34.36 -1.26
C ILE A 3 -22.82 -35.89 -1.34
N SER A 4 -22.23 -36.41 -2.43
CA SER A 4 -21.98 -37.84 -2.60
C SER A 4 -21.03 -38.36 -1.53
N GLU A 5 -21.42 -39.48 -0.91
CA GLU A 5 -20.85 -40.17 0.26
C GLU A 5 -19.39 -40.67 0.10
N ASN A 6 -18.74 -40.44 -1.06
CA ASN A 6 -17.37 -40.87 -1.36
C ASN A 6 -16.37 -39.72 -1.57
N THR A 7 -16.71 -38.52 -1.10
CA THR A 7 -15.83 -37.35 -1.26
C THR A 7 -14.81 -37.31 -0.11
N GLN A 8 -13.54 -37.59 -0.40
CA GLN A 8 -12.45 -37.30 0.55
C GLN A 8 -12.38 -35.78 0.78
N VAL A 9 -12.80 -35.35 1.96
CA VAL A 9 -12.65 -33.96 2.40
C VAL A 9 -11.26 -33.85 3.02
N ASN A 10 -10.31 -33.30 2.28
CA ASN A 10 -9.00 -32.99 2.83
C ASN A 10 -9.07 -31.73 3.69
N GLN A 11 -8.54 -31.83 4.90
CA GLN A 11 -8.34 -30.67 5.76
C GLN A 11 -7.29 -29.75 5.13
N GLY A 12 -7.71 -28.55 4.73
CA GLY A 12 -6.83 -27.56 4.10
C GLY A 12 -7.59 -26.50 3.32
N ALA A 13 -6.89 -25.44 2.91
CA ALA A 13 -7.46 -24.43 2.02
C ALA A 13 -7.73 -25.03 0.63
N CYS A 14 -8.85 -24.68 0.01
CA CYS A 14 -9.12 -25.05 -1.37
C CYS A 14 -8.04 -24.47 -2.30
N SER A 15 -7.57 -25.27 -3.25
CA SER A 15 -6.61 -24.82 -4.26
C SER A 15 -7.28 -23.78 -5.16
N SER A 16 -6.97 -22.50 -4.91
CA SER A 16 -7.44 -21.39 -5.74
C SER A 16 -6.41 -21.09 -6.82
N LYS A 17 -6.81 -21.20 -8.10
CA LYS A 17 -5.98 -20.82 -9.25
C LYS A 17 -5.95 -19.29 -9.38
N CYS A 18 -5.09 -18.62 -8.62
CA CYS A 18 -4.87 -17.18 -8.74
C CYS A 18 -3.96 -16.84 -9.93
N ARG A 19 -4.55 -16.65 -11.12
CA ARG A 19 -3.82 -16.26 -12.34
C ARG A 19 -3.07 -14.91 -12.21
N PHE A 20 -3.54 -14.03 -11.33
CA PHE A 20 -3.02 -12.67 -11.18
C PHE A 20 -1.96 -12.51 -10.08
N ILE A 21 -1.59 -13.57 -9.37
CA ILE A 21 -0.61 -13.45 -8.27
C ILE A 21 0.79 -13.08 -8.77
N ILE A 22 1.27 -13.77 -9.81
CA ILE A 22 2.57 -13.51 -10.43
C ILE A 22 2.66 -12.08 -10.99
N PRO A 23 1.72 -11.61 -11.84
CA PRO A 23 1.80 -10.24 -12.34
C PRO A 23 1.66 -9.19 -11.23
N PHE A 24 0.92 -9.47 -10.16
CA PHE A 24 0.85 -8.57 -9.00
C PHE A 24 2.21 -8.39 -8.32
N PHE A 25 2.94 -9.47 -8.07
CA PHE A 25 4.28 -9.39 -7.49
C PHE A 25 5.28 -8.67 -8.39
N ILE A 26 5.25 -8.95 -9.71
CA ILE A 26 6.11 -8.26 -10.69
C ILE A 26 5.81 -6.76 -10.68
N PHE A 27 4.53 -6.39 -10.74
CA PHE A 27 4.11 -4.98 -10.69
C PHE A 27 4.52 -4.31 -9.38
N GLY A 28 4.32 -4.97 -8.24
CA GLY A 28 4.73 -4.47 -6.94
C GLY A 28 6.24 -4.23 -6.86
N PHE A 29 7.05 -5.15 -7.38
CA PHE A 29 8.50 -5.01 -7.44
C PHE A 29 8.94 -3.80 -8.27
N ILE A 30 8.37 -3.66 -9.48
CA ILE A 30 8.63 -2.49 -10.34
C ILE A 30 8.21 -1.20 -9.63
N ALA A 31 7.05 -1.17 -8.98
CA ALA A 31 6.56 -0.01 -8.26
C ALA A 31 7.46 0.41 -7.09
N ILE A 32 8.10 -0.55 -6.40
CA ILE A 32 9.09 -0.27 -5.35
C ILE A 32 10.36 0.34 -5.94
N ILE A 33 10.87 -0.20 -7.05
CA ILE A 33 12.05 0.36 -7.73
C ILE A 33 11.77 1.79 -8.18
N LEU A 34 10.64 2.03 -8.84
CA LEU A 34 10.25 3.37 -9.28
C LEU A 34 10.11 4.33 -8.10
N HIS A 35 9.57 3.86 -6.98
CA HIS A 35 9.48 4.69 -5.77
C HIS A 35 10.86 5.10 -5.25
N PHE A 36 11.83 4.18 -5.23
CA PHE A 36 13.21 4.51 -4.84
C PHE A 36 13.83 5.54 -5.78
N ILE A 37 13.65 5.37 -7.10
CA ILE A 37 14.15 6.30 -8.13
C ILE A 37 13.53 7.69 -7.99
N ILE A 38 12.26 7.81 -7.59
CA ILE A 38 11.56 9.10 -7.40
C ILE A 38 11.91 9.74 -6.05
N TYR A 39 12.10 8.93 -5.01
CA TYR A 39 12.37 9.42 -3.67
C TYR A 39 13.72 10.16 -3.56
N THR A 40 14.74 9.68 -4.27
CA THR A 40 16.05 10.36 -4.30
C THR A 40 15.98 11.80 -4.82
N PRO A 41 15.46 12.08 -6.04
CA PRO A 41 15.34 13.44 -6.54
C PRO A 41 14.36 14.28 -5.71
N GLU A 42 13.37 13.68 -5.04
CA GLU A 42 12.47 14.41 -4.13
C GLU A 42 13.23 15.03 -2.95
N ILE A 43 14.12 14.27 -2.30
CA ILE A 43 14.96 14.80 -1.21
C ILE A 43 15.94 15.83 -1.75
N THR A 44 16.61 15.55 -2.87
CA THR A 44 17.56 16.48 -3.49
C THR A 44 16.89 17.82 -3.80
N TYR A 45 15.68 17.79 -4.38
CA TYR A 45 14.91 18.98 -4.68
C TYR A 45 14.57 19.78 -3.41
N THR A 46 14.15 19.11 -2.33
CA THR A 46 13.88 19.79 -1.05
C THR A 46 15.12 20.53 -0.53
N ILE A 47 16.32 19.94 -0.66
CA ILE A 47 17.58 20.57 -0.23
C ILE A 47 17.90 21.81 -1.08
N GLU A 48 17.73 21.71 -2.40
CA GLU A 48 18.02 22.80 -3.32
C GLU A 48 17.01 23.95 -3.18
N ALA A 49 15.72 23.64 -3.00
CA ALA A 49 14.66 24.63 -2.88
C ALA A 49 14.64 25.39 -1.54
N SER A 50 15.16 24.78 -0.46
CA SER A 50 15.12 25.37 0.89
C SER A 50 16.35 26.23 1.24
N GLY A 51 17.44 26.12 0.49
CA GLY A 51 18.70 26.78 0.82
C GLY A 51 19.43 26.11 2.01
N LYS A 52 20.75 26.37 2.12
CA LYS A 52 21.64 25.63 3.04
C LYS A 52 21.20 25.70 4.51
N ASP A 53 20.72 26.85 4.98
CA ASP A 53 20.48 27.08 6.41
C ASP A 53 19.18 26.46 6.94
N SER A 54 18.19 26.23 6.06
CA SER A 54 16.87 25.72 6.46
C SER A 54 16.55 24.32 5.95
N SER A 55 17.39 23.76 5.08
CA SER A 55 17.22 22.42 4.48
C SER A 55 16.95 21.31 5.49
N LEU A 56 17.67 21.30 6.62
CA LEU A 56 17.47 20.31 7.68
C LEU A 56 16.06 20.40 8.31
N SER A 57 15.51 21.60 8.45
CA SER A 57 14.16 21.81 9.01
C SER A 57 13.09 21.27 8.06
N TYR A 58 13.19 21.55 6.77
CA TYR A 58 12.25 21.03 5.76
C TYR A 58 12.34 19.51 5.61
N LEU A 59 13.55 18.96 5.57
CA LEU A 59 13.75 17.51 5.52
C LEU A 59 13.16 16.82 6.74
N SER A 60 13.35 17.39 7.94
CA SER A 60 12.78 16.85 9.18
C SER A 60 11.26 16.84 9.13
N PHE A 61 10.64 17.88 8.58
CA PHE A 61 9.20 17.93 8.38
C PHE A 61 8.72 16.88 7.37
N GLN A 62 9.34 16.82 6.19
CA GLN A 62 9.01 15.86 5.13
C GLN A 62 9.09 14.41 5.64
N GLN A 63 10.15 14.07 6.38
CA GLN A 63 10.33 12.74 6.94
C GLN A 63 9.36 12.41 8.07
N THR A 64 9.00 13.40 8.90
CA THR A 64 7.99 13.21 9.96
C THR A 64 6.63 12.89 9.35
N VAL A 65 6.21 13.65 8.34
CA VAL A 65 4.95 13.40 7.61
C VAL A 65 4.98 12.03 6.93
N LEU A 66 6.10 11.67 6.30
CA LEU A 66 6.27 10.36 5.67
C LEU A 66 6.12 9.20 6.67
N ARG A 67 6.74 9.31 7.86
CA ARG A 67 6.62 8.30 8.93
C ARG A 67 5.19 8.14 9.44
N LEU A 68 4.49 9.26 9.66
CA LEU A 68 3.08 9.24 10.06
C LEU A 68 2.21 8.55 9.01
N SER A 69 2.51 8.81 7.73
CA SER A 69 1.83 8.18 6.60
C SER A 69 2.04 6.67 6.57
N TYR A 70 3.23 6.16 6.90
CA TYR A 70 3.47 4.73 6.97
C TYR A 70 2.66 4.03 8.08
N ILE A 71 2.53 4.65 9.24
CA ILE A 71 1.72 4.10 10.36
C ILE A 71 0.23 4.09 9.98
N SER A 72 -0.26 5.18 9.40
CA SER A 72 -1.67 5.26 8.98
C SER A 72 -1.96 4.30 7.82
N GLY A 73 -1.04 4.19 6.86
CA GLY A 73 -1.16 3.29 5.71
C GLY A 73 -1.18 1.82 6.11
N SER A 74 -0.34 1.40 7.06
CA SER A 74 -0.36 0.03 7.55
C SER A 74 -1.65 -0.30 8.32
N LEU A 75 -2.18 0.66 9.09
CA LEU A 75 -3.47 0.51 9.78
C LEU A 75 -4.64 0.38 8.79
N LEU A 76 -4.67 1.21 7.73
CA LEU A 76 -5.66 1.13 6.66
C LEU A 76 -5.65 -0.24 5.97
N ILE A 77 -4.46 -0.75 5.63
CA ILE A 77 -4.31 -2.07 5.01
C ILE A 77 -4.78 -3.16 5.97
N GLY A 78 -4.50 -3.04 7.27
CA GLY A 78 -5.02 -3.94 8.30
C GLY A 78 -6.56 -3.98 8.30
N GLY A 79 -7.22 -2.82 8.37
CA GLY A 79 -8.69 -2.75 8.35
C GLY A 79 -9.32 -3.27 7.06
N LEU A 80 -8.69 -3.04 5.90
CA LEU A 80 -9.13 -3.61 4.62
C LEU A 80 -8.98 -5.13 4.58
N THR A 81 -7.94 -5.65 5.24
CA THR A 81 -7.72 -7.09 5.39
C THR A 81 -8.81 -7.71 6.24
N ASP A 82 -9.14 -7.09 7.37
CA ASP A 82 -10.22 -7.54 8.26
C ASP A 82 -11.58 -7.49 7.57
N LEU A 83 -11.87 -6.46 6.76
CA LEU A 83 -13.12 -6.35 5.99
C LEU A 83 -13.28 -7.49 4.96
N SER A 84 -12.18 -7.99 4.42
CA SER A 84 -12.18 -9.08 3.43
C SER A 84 -12.34 -10.47 4.06
N CYS A 85 -12.62 -10.54 5.37
CA CYS A 85 -12.80 -11.78 6.09
C CYS A 85 -14.12 -12.48 5.74
N LEU A 86 -14.05 -13.76 5.37
CA LEU A 86 -15.21 -14.62 5.12
C LEU A 86 -15.59 -15.44 6.35
N ILE A 87 -14.60 -15.96 7.08
CA ILE A 87 -14.81 -16.86 8.23
C ILE A 87 -13.85 -16.46 9.35
N TYR A 88 -14.42 -16.04 10.48
CA TYR A 88 -13.69 -15.84 11.72
C TYR A 88 -13.47 -17.15 12.46
N SER A 89 -12.34 -17.28 13.16
CA SER A 89 -12.12 -18.42 14.05
C SER A 89 -13.03 -18.32 15.27
N SER A 90 -14.11 -19.08 15.28
CA SER A 90 -14.86 -19.33 16.52
C SER A 90 -14.05 -20.29 17.39
N SER A 91 -13.43 -19.76 18.43
CA SER A 91 -12.90 -20.58 19.52
C SER A 91 -14.05 -21.34 20.18
N GLN A 92 -14.02 -22.68 20.17
CA GLN A 92 -14.90 -23.47 21.03
C GLN A 92 -14.62 -23.09 22.49
N GLY A 93 -15.46 -22.20 23.05
CA GLY A 93 -15.48 -21.93 24.49
C GLY A 93 -15.15 -20.51 24.96
N CYS A 94 -14.95 -19.51 24.09
CA CYS A 94 -14.86 -18.14 24.59
C CYS A 94 -15.34 -17.10 23.58
N ASN A 95 -16.06 -16.11 24.10
CA ASN A 95 -16.81 -15.05 23.40
C ASN A 95 -15.93 -14.00 22.70
N SER A 96 -14.73 -14.38 22.24
CA SER A 96 -13.74 -13.51 21.61
C SER A 96 -13.29 -14.11 20.28
N SER A 97 -13.68 -13.46 19.19
CA SER A 97 -13.30 -13.84 17.82
C SER A 97 -11.79 -13.69 17.65
N SER A 98 -11.06 -14.78 17.42
CA SER A 98 -9.58 -14.77 17.30
C SER A 98 -9.14 -14.94 15.85
N ASN A 99 -8.81 -13.84 15.18
CA ASN A 99 -8.31 -13.77 13.80
C ASN A 99 -9.24 -14.39 12.73
N CYS A 100 -9.06 -13.94 11.49
CA CYS A 100 -9.77 -14.48 10.35
C CYS A 100 -9.04 -15.69 9.76
N ILE A 101 -9.77 -16.77 9.47
CA ILE A 101 -9.23 -18.02 8.92
C ILE A 101 -9.21 -17.98 7.39
N ASN A 102 -10.25 -17.40 6.78
CA ASN A 102 -10.44 -17.41 5.34
C ASN A 102 -10.80 -16.03 4.82
N TYR A 103 -10.05 -15.56 3.83
CA TYR A 103 -10.20 -14.24 3.22
C TYR A 103 -10.61 -14.38 1.76
N ASN A 104 -11.45 -13.44 1.29
CA ASN A 104 -11.70 -13.31 -0.14
C ASN A 104 -10.49 -12.67 -0.82
N LEU A 105 -9.66 -13.50 -1.48
CA LEU A 105 -8.46 -13.08 -2.20
C LEU A 105 -8.73 -12.05 -3.30
N ARG A 106 -9.91 -12.10 -3.94
CA ARG A 106 -10.26 -11.16 -5.02
C ARG A 106 -10.52 -9.78 -4.45
N ASP A 107 -11.38 -9.69 -3.45
CA ASP A 107 -11.77 -8.42 -2.84
C ASP A 107 -10.59 -7.79 -2.10
N LEU A 108 -9.79 -8.59 -1.39
CA LEU A 108 -8.57 -8.13 -0.73
C LEU A 108 -7.56 -7.54 -1.71
N SER A 109 -7.36 -8.18 -2.86
CA SER A 109 -6.43 -7.69 -3.89
C SER A 109 -6.88 -6.34 -4.45
N TYR A 110 -8.16 -6.18 -4.79
CA TYR A 110 -8.69 -4.90 -5.28
C TYR A 110 -8.72 -3.82 -4.20
N ALA A 111 -9.09 -4.19 -2.97
CA ALA A 111 -9.13 -3.29 -1.83
C ALA A 111 -7.77 -2.67 -1.52
N ILE A 112 -6.67 -3.38 -1.74
CA ILE A 112 -5.31 -2.84 -1.54
C ILE A 112 -4.78 -2.16 -2.81
N ALA A 113 -4.99 -2.77 -3.98
CA ALA A 113 -4.40 -2.29 -5.23
C ALA A 113 -5.01 -0.95 -5.69
N ILE A 114 -6.33 -0.80 -5.63
CA ILE A 114 -7.01 0.40 -6.13
C ILE A 114 -6.57 1.65 -5.36
N PRO A 115 -6.65 1.69 -4.01
CA PRO A 115 -6.22 2.86 -3.25
C PRO A 115 -4.72 3.17 -3.45
N SER A 116 -3.87 2.15 -3.54
CA SER A 116 -2.43 2.33 -3.79
C SER A 116 -2.16 3.02 -5.13
N VAL A 117 -2.83 2.56 -6.20
CA VAL A 117 -2.69 3.17 -7.53
C VAL A 117 -3.25 4.59 -7.53
N VAL A 118 -4.42 4.83 -6.93
CA VAL A 118 -5.03 6.16 -6.84
C VAL A 118 -4.12 7.14 -6.10
N CYS A 119 -3.60 6.75 -4.94
CA CYS A 119 -2.68 7.59 -4.16
C CYS A 119 -1.38 7.89 -4.94
N LYS A 120 -0.81 6.90 -5.64
CA LYS A 120 0.38 7.11 -6.47
C LYS A 120 0.10 8.06 -7.64
N VAL A 121 -1.00 7.88 -8.37
CA VAL A 121 -1.37 8.75 -9.50
C VAL A 121 -1.64 10.17 -9.01
N ALA A 122 -2.36 10.34 -7.90
CA ALA A 122 -2.60 11.64 -7.31
C ALA A 122 -1.28 12.32 -6.89
N ALA A 123 -0.39 11.60 -6.20
CA ALA A 123 0.92 12.12 -5.80
C ALA A 123 1.77 12.54 -7.02
N THR A 124 1.86 11.70 -8.05
CA THR A 124 2.58 12.03 -9.29
C THR A 124 1.99 13.25 -9.97
N PHE A 125 0.66 13.38 -10.00
CA PHE A 125 -0.01 14.55 -10.56
C PHE A 125 0.33 15.83 -9.79
N PHE A 126 0.26 15.81 -8.45
CA PHE A 126 0.63 16.98 -7.63
C PHE A 126 2.10 17.35 -7.76
N LEU A 127 3.02 16.37 -7.78
CA LEU A 127 4.45 16.61 -8.00
C LEU A 127 4.70 17.17 -9.40
N TYR A 128 4.00 16.68 -10.42
CA TYR A 128 4.10 17.20 -11.78
C TYR A 128 3.61 18.63 -11.87
N LEU A 129 2.48 18.96 -11.24
CA LEU A 129 2.00 20.34 -11.14
C LEU A 129 3.02 21.22 -10.42
N ALA A 130 3.51 20.78 -9.26
CA ALA A 130 4.52 21.52 -8.50
C ALA A 130 5.76 21.80 -9.36
N ALA A 131 6.25 20.81 -10.12
CA ALA A 131 7.38 20.98 -11.02
C ALA A 131 7.12 21.97 -12.18
N ILE A 132 5.87 22.14 -12.62
CA ILE A 132 5.51 23.16 -13.61
C ILE A 132 5.48 24.55 -12.97
N PHE A 133 4.88 24.68 -11.79
CA PHE A 133 4.77 25.96 -11.10
C PHE A 133 6.11 26.47 -10.57
N THR A 134 6.98 25.57 -10.10
CA THR A 134 8.32 25.95 -9.61
C THR A 134 9.33 26.17 -10.72
N LYS A 135 8.96 25.96 -11.99
CA LYS A 135 9.74 26.39 -13.16
C LYS A 135 9.67 27.90 -13.43
N GLU A 136 8.95 28.69 -12.64
CA GLU A 136 9.22 30.13 -12.58
C GLU A 136 10.64 30.34 -12.02
N PRO A 137 11.46 31.18 -12.67
CA PRO A 137 12.91 31.07 -12.63
C PRO A 137 13.41 31.27 -11.21
N THR A 138 14.29 30.37 -10.76
CA THR A 138 15.30 30.68 -9.76
C THR A 138 16.15 31.82 -10.30
N LYS A 139 15.68 33.06 -10.14
CA LYS A 139 16.52 34.25 -10.19
C LYS A 139 17.29 34.28 -8.87
N GLU A 140 18.60 34.39 -9.03
CA GLU A 140 19.63 34.65 -8.03
C GLU A 140 19.15 35.39 -6.76
N SER A 141 19.68 34.93 -5.62
CA SER A 141 20.47 35.80 -4.74
C SER A 141 21.54 34.99 -4.01
#